data_AF-A0A969FJE9-F1
#
_entry.id   AF-A0A969FJE9-F1
#
_cell.length_a   1.000
_cell.length_b   1.000
_cell.length_c   1.000
_cell.angle_alpha   90.00
_cell.angle_beta   90.00
_cell.angle_gamma   90.00
#
_symmetry.space_group_name_H-M   'P 1'
#
loop_
_entity.id
_entity.type
_entity.pdbx_description
1 polymer ?
#
loop_
_entity_poly.entity_id
_entity_poly.type
_entity_poly.pdbx_seq_one_letter_code
_entity_poly.pdbx_strand_id
1 'polypeptide(L)'
;MKLQDLKSRVREAWEFLSSYRNCVVLREQFKAQIRQEFGDLRYKRTWEQALARYEALNIFHDCLDASYLVLHALNFVPERWDYEYRHQIFNEFLTISGSLELLKLALEQVLSNSFSTIEWSQAGGFYNLVAEQAGREQRLPVELARRVPVLSNDS
;
A
#
# COMPACT_ATOMS: atom_id res chain seq x y z
N MET A 1 11.39 5.83 9.95
CA MET A 1 11.04 5.44 11.35
C MET A 1 12.18 4.63 12.02
N LYS A 2 12.37 4.69 13.36
CA LYS A 2 13.33 3.83 14.09
C LYS A 2 12.80 2.39 14.19
N LEU A 3 13.69 1.41 14.36
CA LEU A 3 13.33 -0.02 14.35
C LEU A 3 12.37 -0.42 15.49
N GLN A 4 12.51 0.15 16.69
CA GLN A 4 11.61 -0.18 17.80
C GLN A 4 10.20 0.34 17.54
N ASP A 5 10.08 1.59 17.09
CA ASP A 5 8.79 2.20 16.73
C ASP A 5 8.13 1.41 15.60
N LEU A 6 8.92 0.99 14.59
CA LEU A 6 8.43 0.17 13.49
C LEU A 6 7.88 -1.17 13.98
N LYS A 7 8.57 -1.85 14.92
CA LYS A 7 8.08 -3.10 15.52
C LYS A 7 6.77 -2.89 16.28
N SER A 8 6.62 -1.78 16.99
CA SER A 8 5.36 -1.44 17.67
C SER A 8 4.23 -1.21 16.66
N ARG A 9 4.47 -0.46 15.58
CA ARG A 9 3.48 -0.23 14.52
C ARG A 9 3.05 -1.51 13.82
N VAL A 10 4.00 -2.38 13.46
CA VAL A 10 3.70 -3.70 12.87
C VAL A 10 2.83 -4.53 13.81
N ARG A 11 3.10 -4.45 15.13
CA ARG A 11 2.30 -5.15 16.13
C ARG A 11 0.88 -4.58 16.21
N GLU A 12 0.73 -3.26 16.28
CA GLU A 12 -0.58 -2.59 16.29
C GLU A 12 -1.41 -2.98 15.07
N ALA A 13 -0.82 -2.91 13.87
CA ALA A 13 -1.48 -3.28 12.63
C ALA A 13 -1.88 -4.76 12.59
N TRP A 14 -1.02 -5.66 13.07
CA TRP A 14 -1.30 -7.09 13.15
C TRP A 14 -2.39 -7.43 14.18
N GLU A 15 -2.37 -6.76 15.34
CA GLU A 15 -3.40 -6.93 16.38
C GLU A 15 -4.77 -6.49 15.87
N PHE A 16 -4.84 -5.36 15.15
CA PHE A 16 -6.06 -4.88 14.51
C PHE A 16 -6.59 -5.87 13.46
N LEU A 17 -5.73 -6.40 12.59
CA LEU A 17 -6.15 -7.39 11.60
C LEU A 17 -6.65 -8.69 12.26
N SER A 18 -6.00 -9.10 13.35
CA SER A 18 -6.33 -10.33 14.06
C SER A 18 -7.67 -10.22 14.79
N SER A 19 -7.99 -9.04 15.34
CA SER A 19 -9.30 -8.80 15.96
C SER A 19 -10.43 -8.83 14.93
N TYR A 20 -10.23 -8.26 13.73
CA TYR A 20 -11.18 -8.38 12.61
C TYR A 20 -11.48 -9.85 12.26
N ARG A 21 -10.47 -10.72 12.31
CA ARG A 21 -10.62 -12.16 12.04
C ARG A 21 -11.20 -12.97 13.21
N ASN A 22 -11.59 -12.32 14.31
CA ASN A 22 -12.01 -12.96 15.56
C ASN A 22 -10.99 -13.97 16.11
N CYS A 23 -9.70 -13.77 15.80
CA CYS A 23 -8.63 -14.62 16.30
C CYS A 23 -8.26 -14.23 17.72
N VAL A 24 -8.07 -15.21 18.61
CA VAL A 24 -7.43 -14.96 19.91
C VAL A 24 -5.95 -14.65 19.67
N VAL A 25 -5.57 -13.41 19.92
CA VAL A 25 -4.20 -12.94 19.73
C VAL A 25 -3.32 -13.40 20.90
N LEU A 26 -2.44 -14.37 20.63
CA LEU A 26 -1.38 -14.75 21.56
C LEU A 26 -0.08 -14.04 21.19
N ARG A 27 0.58 -13.44 22.19
CA ARG A 27 1.80 -12.65 21.97
C ARG A 27 2.92 -13.47 21.35
N GLU A 28 2.95 -14.77 21.64
CA GLU A 28 3.91 -15.73 21.09
C GLU A 28 3.75 -15.92 19.58
N GLN A 29 2.53 -15.77 19.06
CA GLN A 29 2.23 -15.96 17.63
C GLN A 29 2.75 -14.82 16.77
N PHE A 30 2.75 -13.58 17.29
CA PHE A 30 3.17 -12.40 16.53
C PHE A 30 4.55 -12.59 15.88
N LYS A 31 5.59 -12.79 16.70
CA LYS A 31 6.97 -12.92 16.17
C LYS A 31 7.16 -14.19 15.34
N ALA A 32 6.43 -15.26 15.63
CA ALA A 32 6.48 -16.48 14.84
C ALA A 32 5.93 -16.24 13.43
N GLN A 33 4.77 -15.57 13.34
CA GLN A 33 4.13 -15.23 12.07
C GLN A 33 4.98 -14.25 11.26
N ILE A 34 5.53 -13.20 11.89
CA ILE A 34 6.45 -12.28 11.17
C ILE A 34 7.63 -13.06 10.58
N ARG A 35 8.19 -13.99 11.35
CA ARG A 35 9.34 -14.78 10.90
C ARG A 35 8.99 -15.69 9.72
N GLN A 36 7.82 -16.32 9.79
CA GLN A 36 7.36 -17.25 8.77
C GLN A 36 7.01 -16.54 7.46
N GLU A 37 6.36 -15.37 7.53
CA GLU A 37 5.85 -14.66 6.35
C GLU A 37 6.90 -13.72 5.72
N PHE A 38 7.74 -13.07 6.53
CA PHE A 38 8.62 -11.99 6.06
C PHE A 38 10.12 -12.27 6.28
N GLY A 39 10.48 -13.26 7.11
CA GLY A 39 11.86 -13.71 7.31
C GLY A 39 12.53 -13.23 8.60
N ASP A 40 13.84 -12.95 8.55
CA ASP A 40 14.64 -12.75 9.77
C ASP A 40 14.30 -11.45 10.50
N LEU A 41 13.92 -11.57 11.78
CA LEU A 41 13.46 -10.50 12.68
C LEU A 41 14.54 -9.48 13.05
N ARG A 42 15.81 -9.73 12.72
CA ARG A 42 16.92 -8.79 12.96
C ARG A 42 16.98 -7.67 11.91
N TYR A 43 16.46 -7.91 10.70
CA TYR A 43 16.54 -6.94 9.62
C TYR A 43 15.36 -5.97 9.64
N LYS A 44 15.64 -4.67 9.50
CA LYS A 44 14.61 -3.62 9.39
C LYS A 44 13.64 -3.90 8.24
N ARG A 45 14.16 -4.35 7.10
CA ARG A 45 13.39 -4.68 5.89
C ARG A 45 12.26 -5.67 6.14
N THR A 46 12.49 -6.70 6.95
CA THR A 46 11.47 -7.68 7.36
C THR A 46 10.26 -6.99 8.00
N TRP A 47 10.51 -5.99 8.83
CA TRP A 47 9.46 -5.24 9.52
C TRP A 47 8.78 -4.21 8.61
N GLU A 48 9.51 -3.62 7.66
CA GLU A 48 8.92 -2.72 6.66
C GLU A 48 7.95 -3.47 5.74
N GLN A 49 8.31 -4.68 5.31
CA GLN A 49 7.45 -5.56 4.52
C GLN A 49 6.20 -5.99 5.31
N ALA A 50 6.39 -6.39 6.57
CA ALA A 50 5.28 -6.74 7.44
C ALA A 50 4.33 -5.56 7.68
N LEU A 51 4.87 -4.35 7.91
CA LEU A 51 4.08 -3.14 8.07
C LEU A 51 3.24 -2.89 6.82
N ALA A 52 3.88 -2.88 5.64
CA ALA A 52 3.20 -2.64 4.38
C ALA A 52 2.05 -3.64 4.15
N ARG A 53 2.29 -4.93 4.43
CA ARG A 53 1.29 -5.98 4.26
C ARG A 53 0.10 -5.81 5.20
N TYR A 54 0.35 -5.58 6.49
CA TYR A 54 -0.76 -5.48 7.46
C TYR A 54 -1.54 -4.18 7.31
N GLU A 55 -0.88 -3.05 7.06
CA GLU A 55 -1.57 -1.79 6.77
C GLU A 55 -2.43 -1.92 5.51
N ALA A 56 -1.93 -2.54 4.44
CA ALA A 56 -2.72 -2.78 3.23
C ALA A 56 -3.96 -3.66 3.51
N LEU A 57 -3.81 -4.71 4.32
CA LEU A 57 -4.93 -5.56 4.72
C LEU A 57 -5.93 -4.82 5.61
N ASN A 58 -5.45 -3.99 6.53
CA ASN A 58 -6.32 -3.16 7.38
C ASN A 58 -7.10 -2.15 6.55
N ILE A 59 -6.45 -1.45 5.62
CA ILE A 59 -7.10 -0.53 4.68
C ILE A 59 -8.21 -1.25 3.89
N PHE A 60 -7.93 -2.47 3.43
CA PHE A 60 -8.91 -3.26 2.68
C PHE A 60 -10.10 -3.72 3.53
N HIS A 61 -9.84 -4.21 4.75
CA HIS A 61 -10.88 -4.79 5.62
C HIS A 61 -11.67 -3.74 6.42
N ASP A 62 -11.07 -2.58 6.72
CA ASP A 62 -11.67 -1.48 7.49
C ASP A 62 -12.35 -0.42 6.58
N CYS A 63 -12.46 -0.70 5.28
CA CYS A 63 -13.12 0.19 4.34
C CYS A 63 -14.64 0.17 4.55
N LEU A 64 -15.14 1.04 5.43
CA LEU A 64 -16.56 1.21 5.75
C LEU A 64 -17.36 1.81 4.59
N ASP A 65 -16.73 2.69 3.82
CA ASP A 65 -17.25 3.28 2.57
C ASP A 65 -16.10 3.40 1.56
N ALA A 66 -16.40 3.21 0.27
CA ALA A 66 -15.38 3.19 -0.77
C ALA A 66 -14.74 4.59 -0.93
N SER A 67 -15.50 5.68 -0.82
CA SER A 67 -14.96 7.05 -0.92
C SER A 67 -13.88 7.34 0.14
N TYR A 68 -14.01 6.77 1.35
CA TYR A 68 -13.03 6.87 2.43
C TYR A 68 -11.65 6.36 2.03
N LEU A 69 -11.60 5.35 1.14
CA LEU A 69 -10.36 4.79 0.64
C LEU A 69 -9.48 5.86 -0.03
N VAL A 70 -10.08 6.69 -0.87
CA VAL A 70 -9.38 7.72 -1.66
C VAL A 70 -9.18 9.01 -0.87
N LEU A 71 -10.14 9.38 -0.02
CA LEU A 71 -10.09 10.62 0.74
C LEU A 71 -9.23 10.54 2.00
N HIS A 72 -9.07 9.35 2.56
CA HIS A 72 -8.40 9.16 3.85
C HIS A 72 -7.37 8.03 3.85
N ALA A 73 -7.77 6.80 3.49
CA ALA A 73 -6.91 5.64 3.75
C ALA A 73 -5.65 5.62 2.87
N LEU A 74 -5.80 5.86 1.56
CA LEU A 74 -4.71 5.94 0.58
C LEU A 74 -4.28 7.39 0.28
N ASN A 75 -4.83 8.36 1.02
CA ASN A 75 -4.49 9.77 0.90
C ASN A 75 -3.26 10.11 1.75
N PHE A 76 -2.11 9.61 1.34
CA PHE A 76 -0.85 9.81 2.05
C PHE A 76 -0.33 11.24 1.86
N VAL A 77 -0.04 11.93 2.97
CA VAL A 77 0.54 13.28 3.00
C VAL A 77 1.83 13.29 3.83
N PRO A 78 2.81 14.18 3.54
CA PRO A 78 4.14 14.15 4.17
C PRO A 78 4.14 14.18 5.70
N GLU A 79 3.11 14.76 6.31
CA GLU A 79 2.96 14.91 7.75
C GLU A 79 2.54 13.59 8.44
N ARG A 80 2.02 12.61 7.69
CA ARG A 80 1.63 11.31 8.24
C ARG A 80 2.85 10.41 8.47
N TRP A 81 2.79 9.62 9.53
CA TRP A 81 3.86 8.70 9.91
C TRP A 81 4.12 7.60 8.87
N ASP A 82 3.10 7.23 8.11
CA ASP A 82 3.10 6.16 7.09
C ASP A 82 3.58 6.66 5.72
N TYR A 83 3.81 7.96 5.54
CA TYR A 83 4.20 8.56 4.26
C TYR A 83 5.50 7.97 3.69
N GLU A 84 6.47 7.62 4.55
CA GLU A 84 7.71 6.94 4.17
C GLU A 84 7.45 5.58 3.49
N TYR A 85 6.34 4.93 3.85
CA TYR A 85 5.98 3.57 3.43
C TYR A 85 4.85 3.53 2.39
N ARG A 86 4.28 4.69 2.02
CA ARG A 86 3.10 4.82 1.15
C ARG A 86 3.14 3.95 -0.11
N HIS A 87 4.30 3.87 -0.75
CA HIS A 87 4.48 3.09 -1.98
C HIS A 87 4.46 1.58 -1.73
N GLN A 88 5.08 1.14 -0.63
CA GLN A 88 5.09 -0.26 -0.25
C GLN A 88 3.69 -0.70 0.17
N ILE A 89 3.00 0.11 0.98
CA ILE A 89 1.61 -0.13 1.40
C ILE A 89 0.70 -0.19 0.18
N PHE A 90 0.79 0.77 -0.72
CA PHE A 90 -0.05 0.81 -1.92
C PHE A 90 0.21 -0.38 -2.84
N ASN A 91 1.47 -0.74 -3.08
CA ASN A 91 1.79 -1.92 -3.87
C ASN A 91 1.22 -3.21 -3.24
N GLU A 92 1.35 -3.38 -1.93
CA GLU A 92 0.74 -4.50 -1.20
C GLU A 92 -0.79 -4.50 -1.33
N PHE A 93 -1.43 -3.33 -1.22
CA PHE A 93 -2.88 -3.20 -1.39
C PHE A 93 -3.33 -3.67 -2.79
N LEU A 94 -2.60 -3.30 -3.84
CA LEU A 94 -2.89 -3.74 -5.21
C LEU A 94 -2.71 -5.25 -5.43
N THR A 95 -2.01 -5.97 -4.54
CA THR A 95 -1.93 -7.44 -4.59
C THR A 95 -3.15 -8.15 -4.01
N ILE A 96 -4.00 -7.44 -3.24
CA ILE A 96 -5.15 -8.03 -2.56
C ILE A 96 -6.26 -8.26 -3.60
N SER A 97 -6.81 -9.48 -3.66
CA SER A 97 -7.93 -9.79 -4.54
C SER A 97 -9.16 -8.93 -4.20
N GLY A 98 -9.74 -8.26 -5.20
CA GLY A 98 -10.87 -7.34 -5.02
C GLY A 98 -10.48 -5.89 -4.72
N SER A 99 -9.21 -5.59 -4.48
CA SER A 99 -8.80 -4.22 -4.12
C SER A 99 -8.92 -3.23 -5.28
N LEU A 100 -8.73 -3.70 -6.52
CA LEU A 100 -8.91 -2.89 -7.73
C LEU A 100 -10.38 -2.55 -7.97
N GLU A 101 -11.28 -3.51 -7.76
CA GLU A 101 -12.73 -3.30 -7.86
C GLU A 101 -13.19 -2.29 -6.81
N LEU A 102 -12.70 -2.41 -5.57
CA LEU A 102 -12.96 -1.46 -4.50
C LEU A 102 -12.44 -0.05 -4.85
N LEU A 103 -11.23 0.03 -5.41
CA LEU A 103 -10.64 1.31 -5.82
C LEU A 103 -11.42 1.97 -6.97
N LYS A 104 -11.90 1.18 -7.93
CA LYS A 104 -12.78 1.69 -9.01
C LYS A 104 -14.06 2.27 -8.43
N LEU A 105 -14.72 1.54 -7.54
CA LEU A 105 -15.94 2.02 -6.87
C LEU A 105 -15.68 3.32 -6.10
N ALA A 106 -14.56 3.40 -5.38
CA ALA A 106 -14.17 4.62 -4.66
C ALA A 106 -14.02 5.83 -5.59
N LEU A 107 -13.37 5.63 -6.74
CA LEU A 107 -13.20 6.68 -7.74
C LEU A 107 -14.53 7.08 -8.38
N GLU A 108 -15.40 6.13 -8.71
CA GLU A 108 -16.74 6.40 -9.24
C GLU A 108 -17.57 7.25 -8.26
N GLN A 109 -17.50 6.94 -6.97
CA GLN A 109 -18.17 7.74 -5.94
C GLN A 109 -17.59 9.15 -5.83
N VAL A 110 -16.27 9.30 -5.71
CA VAL A 110 -15.61 10.61 -5.55
C VAL A 110 -15.78 11.50 -6.79
N LEU A 111 -15.89 10.90 -7.98
CA LEU A 111 -16.10 11.63 -9.24
C LEU A 111 -17.58 11.83 -9.58
N SER A 112 -18.50 11.30 -8.77
CA SER A 112 -19.93 11.48 -8.98
C SER A 112 -20.38 12.91 -8.64
N ASN A 113 -21.48 13.34 -9.24
CA ASN A 113 -22.05 14.70 -9.07
C ASN A 113 -22.47 15.04 -7.62
N SER A 114 -22.47 14.06 -6.71
CA SER A 114 -22.75 14.25 -5.29
C SER A 114 -21.55 14.72 -4.47
N PHE A 115 -20.34 14.64 -5.00
CA PHE A 115 -19.13 15.15 -4.34
C PHE A 115 -18.84 16.58 -4.80
N SER A 116 -18.63 17.46 -3.83
CA SER A 116 -18.26 18.86 -4.07
C SER A 116 -16.82 18.96 -4.60
N THR A 117 -16.52 19.99 -5.37
CA THR A 117 -15.14 20.30 -5.82
C THR A 117 -14.14 20.40 -4.66
N ILE A 118 -14.64 20.70 -3.45
CA ILE A 118 -13.86 20.78 -2.22
C ILE A 118 -13.37 19.39 -1.78
N GLU A 119 -14.24 18.39 -1.77
CA GLU A 119 -13.87 17.02 -1.38
C GLU A 119 -12.89 16.40 -2.39
N TRP A 120 -13.05 16.72 -3.68
CA TRP A 120 -12.09 16.31 -4.71
C TRP A 120 -10.67 16.84 -4.44
N SER A 121 -10.56 18.12 -4.03
CA SER A 121 -9.27 18.73 -3.69
C SER A 121 -8.59 18.08 -2.49
N GLN A 122 -9.34 17.38 -1.63
CA GLN A 122 -8.80 16.73 -0.44
C GLN A 122 -8.06 15.43 -0.76
N ALA A 123 -8.33 14.78 -1.90
CA ALA A 123 -7.67 13.54 -2.33
C ALA A 123 -6.27 13.74 -2.95
N GLY A 124 -5.64 14.91 -2.77
CA GLY A 124 -4.37 15.25 -3.43
C GLY A 124 -3.22 14.27 -3.15
N GLY A 125 -3.13 13.71 -1.94
CA GLY A 125 -2.13 12.71 -1.60
C GLY A 125 -2.29 11.41 -2.38
N PHE A 126 -3.53 10.96 -2.57
CA PHE A 126 -3.84 9.80 -3.41
C PHE A 126 -3.47 10.03 -4.88
N TYR A 127 -3.84 11.17 -5.46
CA TYR A 127 -3.49 11.47 -6.86
C TYR A 127 -1.98 11.55 -7.09
N ASN A 128 -1.24 12.15 -6.14
CA ASN A 128 0.22 12.17 -6.18
C ASN A 128 0.81 10.76 -6.11
N LEU A 129 0.28 9.90 -5.23
CA LEU A 129 0.71 8.50 -5.12
C LEU A 129 0.56 7.74 -6.45
N VAL A 130 -0.58 7.88 -7.11
CA VAL A 130 -0.85 7.23 -8.41
C VAL A 130 0.05 7.79 -9.51
N ALA A 131 0.24 9.11 -9.56
CA ALA A 131 1.13 9.74 -10.54
C ALA A 131 2.60 9.27 -10.36
N GLU A 132 3.08 9.18 -9.12
CA GLU A 132 4.40 8.65 -8.79
C GLU A 132 4.54 7.17 -9.22
N GLN A 133 3.48 6.37 -9.07
CA GLN A 133 3.47 4.97 -9.50
C GLN A 133 3.55 4.83 -11.02
N ALA A 134 2.74 5.56 -11.77
CA ALA A 134 2.76 5.54 -13.23
C ALA A 134 4.14 5.96 -13.79
N GLY A 135 4.77 6.97 -13.18
CA GLY A 135 6.12 7.39 -13.55
C GLY A 135 7.21 6.35 -13.24
N ARG A 136 6.99 5.43 -12.29
CA ARG A 136 7.92 4.32 -12.00
C ARG A 136 7.75 3.15 -12.97
N GLU A 137 6.53 2.83 -13.36
CA GLU A 137 6.27 1.78 -14.35
C GLU A 137 6.78 2.17 -15.74
N GLN A 138 6.73 3.46 -16.09
CA GLN A 138 7.31 3.97 -17.34
C GLN A 138 8.85 4.01 -17.31
N ARG A 139 9.48 3.95 -16.13
CA ARG A 139 10.93 3.80 -15.95
C ARG A 139 11.32 2.32 -15.93
N LEU A 140 11.00 1.60 -17.01
CA LEU A 140 11.58 0.29 -17.25
C LEU A 140 13.13 0.40 -17.32
N PRO A 141 13.88 -0.58 -16.80
CA PRO A 141 15.32 -0.49 -16.71
C PRO A 141 15.96 -0.37 -18.09
N VAL A 142 16.84 0.61 -18.24
CA VAL A 142 17.69 0.89 -19.42
C VAL A 142 18.46 -0.36 -19.91
N GLU A 143 18.57 -1.40 -19.10
CA GLU A 143 19.17 -2.68 -19.48
C GLU A 143 18.34 -3.52 -20.47
N LEU A 144 17.01 -3.36 -20.54
CA LEU A 144 16.18 -4.05 -21.54
C LEU A 144 16.23 -3.36 -22.93
N ALA A 145 16.57 -2.07 -22.99
CA ALA A 145 16.69 -1.33 -24.24
C ALA A 145 17.97 -1.68 -25.04
N ARG A 146 18.95 -2.35 -24.44
CA ARG A 146 20.22 -2.73 -25.08
C ARG A 146 20.20 -4.11 -25.76
N ARG A 147 19.07 -4.82 -25.77
CA ARG A 147 18.96 -6.17 -26.35
C ARG A 147 18.02 -6.28 -27.55
N VAL A 148 17.68 -5.17 -28.20
CA VAL A 148 17.10 -5.24 -29.56
C VAL A 148 18.26 -5.43 -30.53
N PRO A 149 18.40 -6.57 -31.23
CA PRO A 149 19.31 -6.65 -32.35
C PRO A 149 18.79 -5.69 -33.41
N VAL A 150 19.62 -4.75 -33.83
CA VAL A 150 19.40 -4.01 -35.07
C VAL A 150 19.37 -5.06 -36.19
N LEU A 151 18.18 -5.41 -36.65
CA LEU A 151 18.04 -6.09 -37.94
C LEU A 151 18.31 -5.02 -39.00
N SER A 152 19.56 -4.99 -39.44
CA SER A 152 19.96 -4.36 -40.68
C SER A 152 19.17 -5.01 -41.80
N ASN A 153 18.21 -4.28 -42.38
CA ASN A 153 17.74 -4.58 -43.73
C ASN A 153 18.52 -3.68 -44.68
N ASP A 154 19.65 -4.22 -45.15
CA ASP A 154 20.17 -3.89 -46.47
C ASP A 154 19.23 -4.53 -47.50
N SER A 155 18.59 -3.70 -48.34
CA SER A 155 18.27 -3.93 -49.76
C SER A 155 17.57 -2.70 -50.32
#